data_AF-S9QHP5-F1
#
_entry.id   AF-S9QHP5-F1
#
_cell.length_a   1.000
_cell.length_b   1.000
_cell.length_c   1.000
_cell.angle_alpha   90.00
_cell.angle_beta   90.00
_cell.angle_gamma   90.00
#
_symmetry.space_group_name_H-M   'P 1'
#
loop_
_entity.id
_entity.type
_entity.pdbx_description
1 polymer ?
#
loop_
_entity_poly.entity_id
_entity_poly.type
_entity_poly.pdbx_seq_one_letter_code
_entity_poly.pdbx_strand_id
1 'polypeptide(L)'
;MSMADASFQERLARINAGQSYVAEGLLANGELHKIRKRQEKGKAPKPVATMGVQEKKKFPFKRLIISFLMGIFAFFGGSLGAFHATQSVPSEFDQYRPLVEALGPLGMSGVLAFFMFYVSGFRSVWLVGTIVAGLSAASFAEPHLARAAPDLWTQMYSADYADAKKFEAFAQATRWGLAPPPELAAPEAD
;
A
#
# COMPACT_ATOMS: atom_id res chain seq x y z
N MET A 1 -1.55 -64.83 -12.49
CA MET A 1 -1.79 -63.36 -12.52
C MET A 1 -0.99 -62.79 -13.67
N SER A 2 -1.65 -62.10 -14.60
CA SER A 2 -0.99 -61.50 -15.77
C SER A 2 -0.14 -60.31 -15.31
N MET A 3 1.00 -60.07 -15.96
CA MET A 3 1.85 -58.88 -15.72
C MET A 3 1.07 -57.57 -15.92
N ALA A 4 0.02 -57.59 -16.75
CA ALA A 4 -0.87 -56.44 -16.94
C ALA A 4 -1.68 -56.12 -15.67
N ASP A 5 -2.18 -57.16 -14.97
CA ASP A 5 -2.96 -57.00 -13.73
C ASP A 5 -2.10 -56.41 -12.60
N ALA A 6 -0.84 -56.83 -12.54
CA ALA A 6 0.13 -56.30 -11.58
C ALA A 6 0.41 -54.80 -11.83
N SER A 7 0.61 -54.40 -13.09
CA SER A 7 0.84 -53.00 -13.45
C SER A 7 -0.38 -52.10 -13.18
N PHE A 8 -1.58 -52.65 -13.28
CA PHE A 8 -2.83 -51.93 -13.03
C PHE A 8 -3.14 -51.79 -11.54
N GLN A 9 -2.94 -52.87 -10.77
CA GLN A 9 -2.98 -52.86 -9.31
C GLN A 9 -1.97 -51.87 -8.72
N GLU A 10 -0.76 -51.81 -9.28
CA GLU A 10 0.29 -50.88 -8.85
C GLU A 10 -0.02 -49.42 -9.20
N ARG A 11 -0.74 -49.17 -10.31
CA ARG A 11 -1.27 -47.86 -10.67
C ARG A 11 -2.40 -47.44 -9.72
N LEU A 12 -3.34 -48.33 -9.41
CA LEU A 12 -4.42 -48.07 -8.46
C LEU A 12 -3.90 -47.83 -7.04
N ALA A 13 -2.89 -48.60 -6.60
CA ALA A 13 -2.23 -48.40 -5.32
C ALA A 13 -1.55 -47.01 -5.25
N ARG A 14 -0.94 -46.53 -6.34
CA ARG A 14 -0.36 -45.18 -6.44
C ARG A 14 -1.39 -44.07 -6.34
N ILE A 15 -2.54 -44.25 -7.00
CA ILE A 15 -3.64 -43.28 -7.00
C ILE A 15 -4.31 -43.24 -5.61
N ASN A 16 -4.59 -44.40 -5.01
CA ASN A 16 -5.16 -44.51 -3.66
C ASN A 16 -4.20 -44.04 -2.55
N ALA A 17 -2.89 -44.13 -2.76
CA ALA A 17 -1.89 -43.61 -1.83
C ALA A 17 -1.69 -42.09 -1.90
N GLY A 18 -2.46 -41.37 -2.73
CA GLY A 18 -2.32 -39.91 -2.90
C GLY A 18 -0.96 -39.50 -3.46
N GLN A 19 -0.19 -40.43 -4.04
CA GLN A 19 1.11 -40.18 -4.66
C GLN A 19 0.93 -39.73 -6.11
N SER A 20 0.09 -38.71 -6.31
CA SER A 20 0.14 -37.92 -7.53
C SER A 20 1.43 -37.10 -7.45
N TYR A 21 2.48 -37.50 -8.17
CA TYR A 21 3.67 -36.69 -8.40
C TYR A 21 3.31 -35.49 -9.28
N VAL A 22 2.54 -34.54 -8.75
CA VAL A 22 2.20 -33.29 -9.42
C VAL A 22 3.37 -32.34 -9.25
N ALA A 23 4.39 -32.54 -10.06
CA ALA A 23 5.40 -31.52 -10.32
C ALA A 23 5.91 -31.56 -11.77
N GLU A 24 5.39 -32.42 -12.64
CA GLU A 24 5.76 -32.39 -14.08
C GLU A 24 4.96 -31.34 -14.88
N GLY A 25 3.78 -30.91 -14.42
CA GLY A 25 2.95 -29.92 -15.13
C GLY A 25 3.14 -28.45 -14.72
N LEU A 26 3.82 -28.19 -13.60
CA LEU A 26 3.93 -26.85 -12.98
C LEU A 26 5.36 -26.29 -12.92
N LEU A 27 6.36 -27.10 -13.26
CA LEU A 27 7.77 -26.70 -13.28
C LEU A 27 8.20 -26.48 -14.73
N ALA A 28 8.77 -25.31 -15.03
CA ALA A 28 9.37 -25.05 -16.32
C ALA A 28 10.45 -26.11 -16.63
N ASN A 29 10.52 -26.57 -17.89
CA ASN A 29 11.38 -27.68 -18.34
C ASN A 29 12.84 -27.64 -17.84
N GLY A 30 13.37 -26.44 -17.56
CA GLY A 30 14.73 -26.25 -17.03
C GLY A 30 14.94 -26.63 -15.55
N GLU A 31 13.91 -26.58 -14.72
CA GLU A 31 14.02 -26.94 -13.30
C GLU A 31 13.91 -28.45 -13.08
N LEU A 32 13.10 -29.12 -13.91
CA LEU A 32 12.93 -30.57 -13.89
C LEU A 32 14.26 -31.30 -14.12
N HIS A 33 15.06 -30.82 -15.09
CA HIS A 33 16.32 -31.45 -15.45
C HIS A 33 17.38 -31.33 -14.33
N LYS A 34 17.37 -30.23 -13.57
CA LYS A 34 18.26 -30.01 -12.41
C LYS A 34 17.85 -30.88 -11.21
N ILE A 35 16.55 -31.10 -11.02
CA ILE A 35 16.04 -31.97 -9.95
C ILE A 35 16.35 -33.44 -10.28
N ARG A 36 16.12 -33.88 -11.52
CA ARG A 36 16.43 -35.25 -11.99
C ARG A 36 17.92 -35.57 -11.86
N LYS A 37 18.80 -34.64 -12.26
CA LYS A 37 20.27 -34.80 -12.12
C LYS A 37 20.77 -34.79 -10.66
N ARG A 38 20.01 -34.22 -9.71
CA ARG A 38 20.29 -34.31 -8.27
C ARG A 38 19.73 -35.58 -7.65
N GLN A 39 18.61 -36.09 -8.16
CA GLN A 39 18.04 -37.39 -7.77
C GLN A 39 18.96 -38.55 -8.18
N GLU A 40 19.51 -38.52 -9.39
CA GLU A 40 20.52 -39.48 -9.86
C GLU A 40 21.79 -39.51 -8.97
N LYS A 41 22.13 -38.37 -8.36
CA LYS A 41 23.28 -38.25 -7.44
C LYS A 41 22.97 -38.61 -5.98
N GLY A 42 21.78 -39.16 -5.70
CA GLY A 42 21.38 -39.61 -4.36
C GLY A 42 21.27 -38.51 -3.30
N LYS A 43 21.30 -37.22 -3.71
CA LYS A 43 21.26 -36.05 -2.81
C LYS A 43 19.95 -35.27 -2.88
N ALA A 44 18.91 -35.84 -3.49
CA ALA A 44 17.62 -35.18 -3.58
C ALA A 44 16.70 -35.58 -2.42
N PRO A 45 15.89 -34.64 -1.90
CA PRO A 45 14.86 -34.98 -0.94
C PRO A 45 13.88 -35.98 -1.55
N LYS A 46 13.52 -37.03 -0.79
CA LYS A 46 12.46 -37.97 -1.18
C LYS A 46 11.22 -37.14 -1.57
N PRO A 47 10.56 -37.45 -2.70
CA PRO A 47 9.37 -36.72 -3.11
C PRO A 47 8.26 -37.02 -2.09
N VAL A 48 8.10 -36.10 -1.15
CA VAL A 48 6.98 -36.09 -0.21
C VAL A 48 5.76 -35.69 -1.02
N ALA A 49 4.68 -36.47 -0.91
CA ALA A 49 3.38 -36.09 -1.45
C ALA A 49 3.06 -34.67 -0.94
N THR A 50 3.05 -33.70 -1.84
CA THR A 50 2.71 -32.32 -1.51
C THR A 50 1.21 -32.27 -1.24
N MET A 51 0.79 -32.70 -0.03
CA MET A 51 -0.37 -32.07 0.61
C MET A 51 -0.04 -30.60 0.64
N GLY A 52 -0.70 -29.84 -0.25
CA GLY A 52 -0.58 -28.41 -0.49
C GLY A 52 0.73 -27.83 -0.02
N VAL A 53 1.67 -27.58 -0.95
CA VAL A 53 2.75 -26.61 -0.69
C VAL A 53 2.06 -25.37 -0.16
N GLN A 54 2.03 -25.22 1.17
CA GLN A 54 1.71 -23.97 1.81
C GLN A 54 2.91 -23.13 1.41
N GLU A 55 2.80 -22.45 0.27
CA GLU A 55 3.63 -21.30 -0.02
C GLU A 55 3.66 -20.55 1.29
N LYS A 56 4.84 -20.49 1.93
CA LYS A 56 5.05 -19.63 3.07
C LYS A 56 4.62 -18.27 2.58
N LYS A 57 3.42 -17.85 2.99
CA LYS A 57 2.75 -16.63 2.55
C LYS A 57 3.63 -15.52 3.06
N LYS A 58 4.67 -15.19 2.29
CA LYS A 58 5.65 -14.18 2.66
C LYS A 58 4.82 -12.94 2.90
N PHE A 59 4.89 -12.44 4.13
CA PHE A 59 4.16 -11.24 4.50
C PHE A 59 4.44 -10.18 3.42
N PRO A 60 3.41 -9.63 2.76
CA PRO A 60 3.59 -8.86 1.55
C PRO A 60 4.08 -7.43 1.89
N PHE A 61 5.21 -7.34 2.59
CA PHE A 61 5.78 -6.11 3.15
C PHE A 61 5.98 -5.04 2.08
N LYS A 62 6.47 -5.42 0.90
CA LYS A 62 6.60 -4.51 -0.25
C LYS A 62 5.25 -3.92 -0.67
N ARG A 63 4.19 -4.74 -0.72
CA ARG A 63 2.85 -4.26 -1.09
C ARG A 63 2.27 -3.36 -0.01
N LEU A 64 2.54 -3.65 1.26
CA LEU A 64 2.12 -2.81 2.39
C LEU A 64 2.79 -1.43 2.34
N ILE A 65 4.10 -1.36 2.12
CA ILE A 65 4.81 -0.08 1.95
C ILE A 65 4.24 0.71 0.76
N ILE A 66 4.08 0.07 -0.40
CA ILE A 66 3.55 0.72 -1.59
C ILE A 66 2.14 1.26 -1.31
N SER A 67 1.28 0.48 -0.67
CA SER A 67 -0.08 0.90 -0.33
C SER A 67 -0.11 2.05 0.68
N PHE A 68 0.82 2.08 1.64
CA PHE A 68 0.95 3.18 2.59
C PHE A 68 1.38 4.48 1.89
N LEU A 69 2.41 4.41 1.03
CA LEU A 69 2.83 5.54 0.21
C LEU A 69 1.72 6.03 -0.71
N MET A 70 0.93 5.11 -1.27
CA MET A 70 -0.22 5.46 -2.11
C MET A 70 -1.27 6.27 -1.33
N GLY A 71 -1.51 5.96 -0.06
CA GLY A 71 -2.35 6.77 0.83
C GLY A 71 -1.81 8.19 1.05
N ILE A 72 -0.48 8.33 1.21
CA ILE A 72 0.18 9.63 1.32
C ILE A 72 0.02 10.45 0.04
N PHE A 73 0.27 9.84 -1.13
CA PHE A 73 0.10 10.52 -2.42
C PHE A 73 -1.36 10.90 -2.68
N ALA A 74 -2.31 10.04 -2.30
CA ALA A 74 -3.71 10.35 -2.42
C ALA A 74 -4.13 11.53 -1.54
N PHE A 75 -3.55 11.65 -0.33
CA PHE A 75 -3.75 12.81 0.52
C PHE A 75 -3.27 14.10 -0.16
N PHE A 76 -1.99 14.17 -0.52
CA PHE A 76 -1.44 15.39 -1.12
C PHE A 76 -2.08 15.72 -2.47
N GLY A 77 -2.35 14.72 -3.31
CA GLY A 77 -3.04 14.94 -4.58
C GLY A 77 -4.48 15.42 -4.40
N GLY A 78 -5.20 14.88 -3.41
CA GLY A 78 -6.57 15.27 -3.11
C GLY A 78 -6.67 16.66 -2.46
N SER A 79 -5.80 16.97 -1.51
CA SER A 79 -5.74 18.29 -0.87
C SER A 79 -5.33 19.39 -1.84
N LEU A 80 -4.30 19.13 -2.67
CA LEU A 80 -3.85 20.06 -3.71
C LEU A 80 -4.93 20.27 -4.77
N GLY A 81 -5.59 19.20 -5.21
CA GLY A 81 -6.69 19.26 -6.15
C GLY A 81 -7.88 20.04 -5.60
N ALA A 82 -8.25 19.81 -4.33
CA ALA A 82 -9.33 20.55 -3.67
C ALA A 82 -9.01 22.04 -3.51
N PHE A 83 -7.76 22.36 -3.18
CA PHE A 83 -7.30 23.73 -3.04
C PHE A 83 -7.35 24.48 -4.37
N HIS A 84 -6.79 23.91 -5.43
CA HIS A 84 -6.80 24.57 -6.73
C HIS A 84 -8.19 24.64 -7.34
N ALA A 85 -9.04 23.62 -7.16
CA ALA A 85 -10.41 23.66 -7.68
C ALA A 85 -11.30 24.72 -7.00
N THR A 86 -10.97 25.15 -5.78
CA THR A 86 -11.71 26.23 -5.09
C THR A 86 -11.12 27.62 -5.33
N GLN A 87 -9.84 27.71 -5.70
CA GLN A 87 -9.14 28.97 -5.98
C GLN A 87 -8.94 29.28 -7.48
N SER A 88 -9.22 28.34 -8.38
CA SER A 88 -8.97 28.51 -9.82
C SER A 88 -9.96 29.47 -10.50
N VAL A 89 -9.49 30.07 -11.60
CA VAL A 89 -10.29 30.85 -12.56
C VAL A 89 -11.44 30.00 -13.10
N PRO A 90 -12.63 30.60 -13.33
CA PRO A 90 -13.80 29.86 -13.77
C PRO A 90 -13.52 29.01 -15.01
N SER A 91 -13.86 27.73 -14.91
CA SER A 91 -13.64 26.72 -15.96
C SER A 91 -14.80 25.73 -16.02
N GLU A 92 -14.85 24.86 -17.03
CA GLU A 92 -15.86 23.79 -17.13
C GLU A 92 -15.85 22.81 -15.93
N PHE A 93 -14.82 22.85 -15.09
CA PHE A 93 -14.76 22.08 -13.83
C PHE A 93 -15.50 22.74 -12.66
N ASP A 94 -15.98 23.99 -12.79
CA ASP A 94 -16.76 24.67 -11.74
C ASP A 94 -18.07 23.95 -11.40
N GLN A 95 -18.60 23.15 -12.32
CA GLN A 95 -19.75 22.29 -12.04
C GLN A 95 -19.49 21.28 -10.90
N TYR A 96 -18.21 20.94 -10.66
CA TYR A 96 -17.78 20.03 -9.59
C TYR A 96 -17.29 20.78 -8.35
N ARG A 97 -17.14 22.11 -8.40
CA ARG A 97 -16.78 22.94 -7.25
C ARG A 97 -17.68 22.73 -6.01
N PRO A 98 -19.02 22.69 -6.11
CA PRO A 98 -19.87 22.43 -4.94
C PRO A 98 -19.61 21.04 -4.33
N LEU A 99 -19.23 20.05 -5.15
CA LEU A 99 -18.85 18.72 -4.67
C LEU A 99 -17.51 18.78 -3.92
N VAL A 100 -16.53 19.51 -4.46
CA VAL A 100 -15.22 19.71 -3.83
C VAL A 100 -15.35 20.47 -2.51
N GLU A 101 -16.17 21.52 -2.47
CA GLU A 101 -16.44 22.30 -1.25
C GLU A 101 -17.17 21.46 -0.20
N ALA A 102 -18.13 20.61 -0.61
CA ALA A 102 -18.84 19.73 0.30
C ALA A 102 -17.97 18.58 0.86
N LEU A 103 -17.08 18.01 0.05
CA LEU A 103 -16.17 16.93 0.46
C LEU A 103 -14.97 17.45 1.24
N GLY A 104 -14.54 18.68 0.94
CA GLY A 104 -13.31 19.27 1.46
C GLY A 104 -12.04 18.49 1.06
N PRO A 105 -10.87 18.92 1.58
CA PRO A 105 -9.58 18.32 1.26
C PRO A 105 -9.50 16.82 1.62
N LEU A 106 -10.07 16.43 2.77
CA LEU A 106 -10.09 15.04 3.24
C LEU A 106 -11.00 14.15 2.38
N GLY A 107 -12.18 14.62 2.00
CA GLY A 107 -13.09 13.86 1.14
C GLY A 107 -12.51 13.66 -0.26
N MET A 108 -11.91 14.71 -0.84
CA MET A 108 -11.22 14.62 -2.13
C MET A 108 -10.03 13.66 -2.09
N SER A 109 -9.26 13.68 -0.99
CA SER A 109 -8.19 12.70 -0.74
C SER A 109 -8.72 11.26 -0.66
N GLY A 110 -9.87 11.06 -0.02
CA GLY A 110 -10.54 9.76 0.05
C GLY A 110 -11.02 9.26 -1.31
N VAL A 111 -11.60 10.13 -2.13
CA VAL A 111 -12.01 9.80 -3.51
C VAL A 111 -10.81 9.40 -4.35
N LEU A 112 -9.71 10.15 -4.26
CA LEU A 112 -8.47 9.83 -4.98
C LEU A 112 -7.87 8.51 -4.48
N ALA A 113 -7.86 8.27 -3.16
CA ALA A 113 -7.39 7.01 -2.58
C ALA A 113 -8.24 5.82 -3.06
N PHE A 114 -9.56 5.99 -3.15
CA PHE A 114 -10.47 4.97 -3.68
C PHE A 114 -10.17 4.67 -5.16
N PHE A 115 -9.93 5.71 -5.96
CA PHE A 115 -9.58 5.53 -7.37
C PHE A 115 -8.24 4.80 -7.53
N MET A 116 -7.21 5.19 -6.78
CA MET A 116 -5.91 4.51 -6.79
C MET A 116 -6.02 3.06 -6.31
N PHE A 117 -6.86 2.80 -5.31
CA PHE A 117 -7.17 1.45 -4.84
C PHE A 117 -7.82 0.60 -5.94
N TYR A 118 -8.80 1.16 -6.65
CA TYR A 118 -9.49 0.49 -7.76
C TYR A 118 -8.51 0.14 -8.89
N VAL A 119 -7.67 1.09 -9.31
CA VAL A 119 -6.70 0.91 -10.41
C VAL A 119 -5.59 -0.08 -10.04
N SER A 120 -5.09 -0.03 -8.80
CA SER A 120 -4.02 -0.92 -8.34
C SER A 120 -4.46 -2.39 -8.16
N GLY A 121 -5.78 -2.66 -8.15
CA GLY A 121 -6.32 -4.00 -8.01
C GLY A 121 -6.04 -4.64 -6.65
N PHE A 122 -5.65 -3.86 -5.65
CA PHE A 122 -5.52 -4.35 -4.29
C PHE A 122 -6.91 -4.76 -3.79
N ARG A 123 -7.07 -5.99 -3.32
CA ARG A 123 -8.36 -6.50 -2.78
C ARG A 123 -8.28 -6.95 -1.33
N SER A 124 -7.09 -6.81 -0.72
CA SER A 124 -6.88 -7.25 0.66
C SER A 124 -7.27 -6.14 1.63
N VAL A 125 -8.07 -6.49 2.64
CA VAL A 125 -8.46 -5.58 3.74
C VAL A 125 -7.23 -4.97 4.42
N TRP A 126 -6.14 -5.72 4.56
CA TRP A 126 -4.88 -5.22 5.12
C TRP A 126 -4.27 -4.09 4.30
N LEU A 127 -4.36 -4.17 2.96
CA LEU A 127 -3.82 -3.15 2.06
C LEU A 127 -4.71 -1.89 2.02
N VAL A 128 -6.03 -2.07 2.17
CA VAL A 128 -6.94 -0.94 2.39
C VAL A 128 -6.60 -0.23 3.69
N GLY A 129 -6.43 -1.01 4.77
CA GLY A 129 -6.07 -0.46 6.08
C GLY A 129 -4.77 0.34 6.05
N THR A 130 -3.76 -0.11 5.30
CA THR A 130 -2.51 0.64 5.16
C THR A 130 -2.63 1.90 4.29
N ILE A 131 -3.51 1.92 3.28
CA ILE A 131 -3.83 3.15 2.53
C ILE A 131 -4.46 4.18 3.46
N VAL A 132 -5.47 3.76 4.23
CA VAL A 132 -6.15 4.63 5.21
C VAL A 132 -5.16 5.12 6.25
N ALA A 133 -4.28 4.25 6.77
CA ALA A 133 -3.24 4.64 7.71
C ALA A 133 -2.26 5.66 7.10
N GLY A 134 -1.89 5.51 5.82
CA GLY A 134 -1.05 6.47 5.09
C GLY A 134 -1.71 7.83 4.92
N LEU A 135 -3.00 7.84 4.57
CA LEU A 135 -3.80 9.07 4.45
C LEU A 135 -3.91 9.78 5.80
N SER A 136 -4.25 9.06 6.87
CA SER A 136 -4.31 9.62 8.22
C SER A 136 -2.94 10.16 8.65
N ALA A 137 -1.86 9.40 8.45
CA ALA A 137 -0.52 9.82 8.80
C ALA A 137 -0.11 11.10 8.04
N ALA A 138 -0.43 11.20 6.75
CA ALA A 138 -0.19 12.40 5.95
C ALA A 138 -1.01 13.59 6.46
N SER A 139 -2.29 13.39 6.77
CA SER A 139 -3.16 14.44 7.32
C SER A 139 -2.67 14.98 8.67
N PHE A 140 -2.10 14.12 9.52
CA PHE A 140 -1.51 14.53 10.79
C PHE A 140 -0.13 15.18 10.60
N ALA A 141 0.66 14.74 9.62
CA ALA A 141 2.00 15.26 9.39
C ALA A 141 2.01 16.58 8.60
N GLU A 142 0.97 16.85 7.79
CA GLU A 142 0.88 18.02 6.92
C GLU A 142 1.20 19.35 7.63
N PRO A 143 0.64 19.67 8.81
CA PRO A 143 0.93 20.93 9.50
C PRO A 143 2.41 21.05 9.89
N HIS A 144 3.00 19.96 10.37
CA HIS A 144 4.41 19.92 10.77
C HIS A 144 5.35 20.01 9.56
N LEU A 145 4.99 19.41 8.44
CA LEU A 145 5.76 19.50 7.20
C LEU A 145 5.68 20.90 6.59
N ALA A 146 4.50 21.53 6.60
CA ALA A 146 4.30 22.92 6.18
C ALA A 146 5.14 23.89 7.00
N ARG A 147 5.31 23.61 8.30
CA ARG A 147 6.19 24.38 9.16
C ARG A 147 7.68 24.15 8.86
N ALA A 148 8.08 22.91 8.61
CA ALA A 148 9.49 22.58 8.35
C ALA A 148 9.99 23.09 6.99
N ALA A 149 9.12 23.14 5.97
CA ALA A 149 9.45 23.57 4.62
C ALA A 149 8.40 24.57 4.08
N PRO A 150 8.31 25.78 4.65
CA PRO A 150 7.27 26.75 4.30
C PRO A 150 7.33 27.14 2.82
N ASP A 151 8.52 27.28 2.24
CA ASP A 151 8.71 27.67 0.84
C ASP A 151 8.11 26.66 -0.15
N LEU A 152 8.09 25.37 0.21
CA LEU A 152 7.48 24.35 -0.65
C LEU A 152 5.95 24.44 -0.59
N TRP A 153 5.39 24.68 0.60
CA TRP A 153 3.94 24.81 0.78
C TRP A 153 3.39 26.10 0.18
N THR A 154 4.13 27.20 0.22
CA THR A 154 3.74 28.46 -0.44
C THR A 154 3.73 28.33 -1.96
N GLN A 155 4.66 27.55 -2.53
CA GLN A 155 4.68 27.24 -3.97
C GLN A 155 3.55 26.30 -4.40
N MET A 156 3.21 25.31 -3.58
CA MET A 156 2.18 24.32 -3.90
C MET A 156 0.75 24.81 -3.66
N TYR A 157 0.53 25.69 -2.69
CA TYR A 157 -0.80 26.16 -2.31
C TYR A 157 -0.87 27.69 -2.41
N SER A 158 -0.65 28.37 -1.29
CA SER A 158 -0.57 29.83 -1.16
C SER A 158 0.11 30.19 0.16
N ALA A 159 0.49 31.46 0.32
CA ALA A 159 1.04 31.97 1.58
C ALA A 159 0.06 31.81 2.75
N ASP A 160 -1.21 32.17 2.54
CA ASP A 160 -2.25 32.09 3.57
C ASP A 160 -2.51 30.65 4.01
N TYR A 161 -2.50 29.69 3.07
CA TYR A 161 -2.64 28.28 3.40
C TYR A 161 -1.45 27.75 4.21
N ALA A 162 -0.23 28.11 3.82
CA ALA A 162 0.97 27.71 4.52
C ALA A 162 1.00 28.25 5.96
N ASP A 163 0.59 29.51 6.17
CA ASP A 163 0.53 30.11 7.50
C ASP A 163 -0.58 29.50 8.36
N ALA A 164 -1.77 29.25 7.80
CA ALA A 164 -2.82 28.53 8.50
C ALA A 164 -2.35 27.15 8.99
N LYS A 165 -1.57 26.42 8.18
CA LYS A 165 -0.98 25.13 8.56
C LYS A 165 0.08 25.23 9.63
N LYS A 166 0.88 26.29 9.65
CA LYS A 166 1.82 26.55 10.76
C LYS A 166 1.08 26.74 12.08
N PHE A 167 0.00 27.54 12.08
CA PHE A 167 -0.84 27.72 13.27
C PHE A 167 -1.50 26.42 13.72
N GLU A 168 -1.96 25.59 12.79
CA GLU A 168 -2.48 24.26 13.08
C GLU A 168 -1.40 23.38 13.76
N ALA A 169 -0.16 23.41 13.28
CA ALA A 169 0.96 22.67 13.88
C ALA A 169 1.27 23.13 15.31
N PHE A 170 1.21 24.45 15.57
CA PHE A 170 1.38 25.01 16.90
C PHE A 170 0.26 24.56 17.85
N ALA A 171 -0.99 24.66 17.41
CA ALA A 171 -2.14 24.22 18.19
C ALA A 171 -2.05 22.72 18.54
N GLN A 172 -1.59 21.89 17.60
CA GLN A 172 -1.35 20.46 17.84
C GLN A 172 -0.24 20.22 18.87
N ALA A 173 0.90 20.93 18.76
CA ALA A 173 2.00 20.83 19.72
C ALA A 173 1.57 21.25 21.14
N THR A 174 0.85 22.37 21.28
CA THR A 174 0.32 22.83 22.57
C THR A 174 -0.68 21.84 23.16
N ARG A 175 -1.54 21.23 22.33
CA ARG A 175 -2.49 20.19 22.78
C ARG A 175 -1.78 18.95 23.32
N TRP A 176 -0.57 18.65 22.83
CA TRP A 176 0.26 17.54 23.31
C TRP A 176 1.11 17.90 24.53
N GLY A 177 0.94 19.11 25.09
CA GLY A 177 1.71 19.57 26.25
C GLY A 177 3.18 19.87 25.91
N LEU A 178 3.52 19.98 24.63
CA LEU A 178 4.84 20.41 24.20
C LEU A 178 4.92 21.94 24.30
N ALA A 179 6.07 22.44 24.74
CA ALA A 179 6.32 23.88 24.82
C ALA A 179 6.07 24.54 23.45
N PRO A 180 5.45 25.72 23.41
CA PRO A 180 5.33 26.46 22.18
C PRO A 180 6.74 26.70 21.62
N PRO A 181 6.93 26.50 20.31
CA PRO A 181 8.23 26.69 19.69
C PRO A 181 8.73 28.14 19.84
N PRO A 182 10.05 28.35 19.76
CA PRO A 182 10.68 29.65 20.07
C PRO A 182 10.18 30.81 19.19
N GLU A 183 9.61 30.52 18.02
CA GLU A 183 8.98 31.50 17.12
C GLU A 183 7.74 32.19 17.74
N LEU A 184 7.12 31.59 18.75
CA LEU A 184 5.96 32.12 19.49
C LEU A 184 6.29 32.46 20.95
N ALA A 185 7.51 32.13 21.42
CA ALA A 185 7.99 32.68 22.67
C ALA A 185 8.14 34.18 22.45
N ALA A 186 7.39 34.99 23.21
CA ALA A 186 7.46 36.44 23.13
C ALA A 186 8.94 36.87 23.15
N PRO A 187 9.34 37.88 22.34
CA PRO A 187 10.66 38.45 22.49
C PRO A 187 10.78 38.87 23.95
N GLU A 188 11.78 38.34 24.67
CA GLU A 188 12.15 38.88 25.97
C GLU A 188 12.36 40.38 25.77
N ALA A 189 11.51 41.16 26.43
CA ALA A 189 11.60 42.60 26.43
C ALA A 189 12.84 42.98 27.25
N ASP A 190 13.95 43.21 26.56
CA ASP A 190 15.08 43.97 27.07
C ASP A 190 14.79 45.49 27.00
#